data_AF-A0A0R1LV62-F1
#
_entry.id   AF-A0A0R1LV62-F1
#
_cell.length_a   1.000
_cell.length_b   1.000
_cell.length_c   1.000
_cell.angle_alpha   90.00
_cell.angle_beta   90.00
_cell.angle_gamma   90.00
#
_symmetry.space_group_name_H-M   'P 1'
#
loop_
_entity.id
_entity.type
_entity.pdbx_description
1 polymer ?
#
loop_
_entity_poly.entity_id
_entity_poly.type
_entity_poly.pdbx_seq_one_letter_code
_entity_poly.pdbx_strand_id
1 'polypeptide(L)'
;MFKKLMITMLTLLLSLGTFATVQPASAKSVYRSIPKSYRGTWVLRSPKIKRGQKLVVHARSIKAAVIQFKGKQLGVHVGKGYVTVFQAHKGKQVGENFNLKRSHYKHHKALKITYDTQTEYYTK
;
A
#
# COMPACT_ATOMS: atom_id res chain seq x y z
N MET A 1 27.42 14.93 -55.19
CA MET A 1 26.27 14.01 -54.96
C MET A 1 26.39 13.15 -53.69
N PHE A 2 27.35 13.39 -52.79
CA PHE A 2 27.56 12.58 -51.58
C PHE A 2 26.76 12.97 -50.33
N LYS A 3 26.10 14.14 -50.33
CA LYS A 3 25.33 14.62 -49.15
C LYS A 3 23.92 14.05 -49.04
N LYS A 4 23.34 13.53 -50.13
CA LYS A 4 21.98 12.97 -50.13
C LYS A 4 21.92 11.53 -49.59
N LEU A 5 23.04 10.79 -49.62
CA LEU A 5 23.12 9.39 -49.19
C LEU A 5 23.23 9.22 -47.67
N MET A 6 23.80 10.20 -46.96
CA MET A 6 23.87 10.15 -45.49
C MET A 6 22.52 10.39 -44.80
N ILE A 7 21.61 11.13 -45.43
CA ILE A 7 20.30 11.45 -44.84
C ILE A 7 19.36 10.24 -44.93
N THR A 8 19.47 9.44 -46.00
CA THR A 8 18.65 8.23 -46.19
C THR A 8 19.05 7.08 -45.26
N MET A 9 20.32 7.03 -44.83
CA MET A 9 20.80 5.99 -43.92
C MET A 9 20.41 6.26 -42.45
N LEU A 10 20.20 7.53 -42.08
CA LEU A 10 19.77 7.90 -40.72
C LEU A 10 18.28 7.58 -40.46
N THR A 11 17.45 7.55 -41.50
CA THR A 11 16.03 7.20 -41.39
C THR A 11 15.76 5.69 -41.30
N LEU A 12 16.71 4.83 -41.70
CA LEU A 12 16.54 3.38 -41.67
C LEU A 12 16.85 2.74 -40.30
N LEU A 13 17.52 3.48 -39.40
CA LEU A 13 17.82 3.05 -38.03
C LEU A 13 16.69 3.36 -37.03
N LEU A 14 15.66 4.12 -37.43
CA LEU A 14 14.51 4.44 -36.58
C LEU A 14 13.32 3.47 -36.71
N SER A 15 13.37 2.50 -37.63
CA SER A 15 12.23 1.60 -37.90
C SER A 15 12.28 0.25 -37.16
N LEU A 16 13.31 0.01 -36.33
CA LEU A 16 13.46 -1.21 -35.52
C LEU A 16 13.28 -0.94 -34.01
N GLY A 17 12.49 0.09 -33.67
CA GLY A 17 11.94 0.26 -32.34
C GLY A 17 10.88 -0.81 -32.10
N THR A 18 11.31 -2.01 -31.73
CA THR A 18 10.44 -3.03 -31.15
C THR A 18 9.58 -2.36 -30.09
N PHE A 19 8.26 -2.41 -30.27
CA PHE A 19 7.31 -2.12 -29.22
C PHE A 19 7.51 -3.21 -28.15
N ALA A 20 8.54 -3.06 -27.33
CA ALA A 20 8.67 -3.75 -26.06
C ALA A 20 7.48 -3.24 -25.25
N THR A 21 6.37 -3.97 -25.36
CA THR A 21 5.24 -3.82 -24.47
C THR A 21 5.83 -3.94 -23.08
N VAL A 22 5.87 -2.81 -22.37
CA VAL A 22 6.16 -2.80 -20.95
C VAL A 22 4.95 -3.48 -20.34
N GLN A 23 4.99 -4.82 -20.29
CA GLN A 23 4.01 -5.58 -19.54
C GLN A 23 4.02 -4.96 -18.13
N PRO A 24 2.87 -4.49 -17.62
CA PRO A 24 2.83 -3.93 -16.28
C PRO A 24 3.36 -5.02 -15.35
N ALA A 25 4.51 -4.73 -14.74
CA ALA A 25 5.25 -5.64 -13.88
C ALA A 25 4.27 -6.33 -12.94
N SER A 26 4.11 -7.64 -13.14
CA SER A 26 3.36 -8.62 -12.35
C SER A 26 2.55 -8.01 -11.22
N ALA A 27 1.21 -7.98 -11.40
CA ALA A 27 0.23 -7.60 -10.40
C ALA A 27 0.64 -8.16 -9.03
N LYS A 28 1.25 -7.31 -8.21
CA LYS A 28 1.72 -7.67 -6.87
C LYS A 28 0.53 -8.27 -6.15
N SER A 29 0.60 -9.59 -5.88
CA SER A 29 -0.52 -10.34 -5.28
C SER A 29 -1.18 -9.52 -4.17
N VAL A 30 -2.47 -9.22 -4.33
CA VAL A 30 -3.28 -8.44 -3.39
C VAL A 30 -3.31 -9.13 -2.01
N TYR A 31 -3.17 -10.45 -2.01
CA TYR A 31 -3.25 -11.30 -0.82
C TYR A 31 -1.89 -11.50 -0.15
N ARG A 32 -1.29 -10.40 0.33
CA ARG A 32 -0.03 -10.44 1.08
C ARG A 32 -0.25 -10.45 2.59
N SER A 33 0.73 -10.97 3.33
CA SER A 33 0.70 -10.82 4.79
C SER A 33 1.10 -9.41 5.21
N ILE A 34 0.47 -8.88 6.24
CA ILE A 34 0.90 -7.63 6.89
C ILE A 34 2.30 -7.89 7.51
N PRO A 35 3.33 -7.06 7.30
CA PRO A 35 4.67 -7.29 7.84
C PRO A 35 4.68 -7.39 9.37
N LYS A 36 5.57 -8.24 9.93
CA LYS A 36 5.66 -8.51 11.39
C LYS A 36 5.77 -7.22 12.23
N SER A 37 6.47 -6.21 11.75
CA SER A 37 6.67 -4.93 12.45
C SER A 37 5.39 -4.11 12.69
N TYR A 38 4.30 -4.43 12.00
CA TYR A 38 2.99 -3.78 12.14
C TYR A 38 2.02 -4.62 12.98
N ARG A 39 2.36 -5.89 13.25
CA ARG A 39 1.49 -6.84 13.95
C ARG A 39 1.47 -6.58 15.46
N GLY A 40 0.38 -7.00 16.08
CA GLY A 40 0.12 -6.91 17.51
C GLY A 40 -1.17 -6.16 17.82
N THR A 41 -1.40 -5.97 19.11
CA THR A 41 -2.48 -5.15 19.64
C THR A 41 -1.94 -3.76 19.90
N TRP A 42 -2.65 -2.75 19.40
CA TRP A 42 -2.34 -1.35 19.56
C TRP A 42 -3.56 -0.64 20.17
N VAL A 43 -3.34 0.40 20.96
CA VAL A 43 -4.37 1.10 21.72
C VAL A 43 -4.53 2.52 21.21
N LEU A 44 -5.76 2.90 20.87
CA LEU A 44 -6.10 4.22 20.32
C LEU A 44 -5.75 5.34 21.32
N ARG A 45 -4.98 6.32 20.83
CA ARG A 45 -4.68 7.59 21.48
C ARG A 45 -5.35 8.71 20.68
N SER A 46 -6.62 8.95 20.99
CA SER A 46 -7.38 10.07 20.44
C SER A 46 -7.93 10.94 21.57
N PRO A 47 -7.95 12.28 21.44
CA PRO A 47 -8.73 13.14 22.32
C PRO A 47 -10.21 13.23 21.91
N LYS A 48 -10.57 12.85 20.67
CA LYS A 48 -11.91 13.02 20.09
C LYS A 48 -12.78 11.77 20.13
N ILE A 49 -12.14 10.59 20.15
CA ILE A 49 -12.80 9.28 20.14
C ILE A 49 -12.50 8.59 21.47
N LYS A 50 -13.40 7.71 21.92
CA LYS A 50 -13.26 6.94 23.17
C LYS A 50 -11.88 6.26 23.21
N ARG A 51 -11.01 6.76 24.09
CA ARG A 51 -9.66 6.22 24.32
C ARG A 51 -9.73 4.75 24.73
N GLY A 52 -8.69 3.99 24.41
CA GLY A 52 -8.60 2.58 24.83
C GLY A 52 -9.15 1.57 23.81
N GLN A 53 -9.77 2.02 22.72
CA GLN A 53 -10.14 1.13 21.62
C GLN A 53 -8.90 0.43 21.05
N LYS A 54 -9.06 -0.86 20.71
CA LYS A 54 -7.95 -1.70 20.26
C LYS A 54 -7.97 -1.84 18.75
N LEU A 55 -6.79 -1.68 18.16
CA LEU A 55 -6.46 -2.16 16.83
C LEU A 55 -5.68 -3.46 16.97
N VAL A 56 -6.21 -4.55 16.44
CA VAL A 56 -5.54 -5.86 16.42
C VAL A 56 -5.10 -6.16 14.99
N VAL A 57 -3.79 -6.33 14.81
CA VAL A 57 -3.17 -6.59 13.50
C VAL A 57 -2.48 -7.95 13.54
N HIS A 58 -2.93 -8.88 12.71
CA HIS A 58 -2.27 -10.16 12.48
C HIS A 58 -1.74 -10.26 11.04
N ALA A 59 -1.13 -11.40 10.69
CA ALA A 59 -0.58 -11.61 9.36
C ALA A 59 -1.63 -11.43 8.25
N ARG A 60 -2.86 -11.89 8.46
CA ARG A 60 -3.94 -11.90 7.46
C ARG A 60 -5.27 -11.41 8.04
N SER A 61 -5.23 -10.57 9.07
CA SER A 61 -6.41 -9.88 9.58
C SER A 61 -6.04 -8.55 10.22
N ILE A 62 -6.98 -7.63 10.18
CA ILE A 62 -6.94 -6.35 10.89
C ILE A 62 -8.33 -6.07 11.46
N LYS A 63 -8.39 -5.62 12.71
CA LYS A 63 -9.64 -5.28 13.39
C LYS A 63 -9.45 -4.02 14.24
N ALA A 64 -10.29 -3.02 14.03
CA ALA A 64 -10.49 -1.84 14.86
C ALA A 64 -11.99 -1.57 14.96
N ALA A 65 -12.39 -0.44 15.57
CA ALA A 65 -13.80 -0.05 15.60
C ALA A 65 -14.37 0.25 14.20
N VAL A 66 -13.55 0.85 13.33
CA VAL A 66 -13.97 1.31 11.98
C VAL A 66 -13.58 0.35 10.85
N ILE A 67 -12.76 -0.68 11.13
CA ILE A 67 -12.29 -1.63 10.11
C ILE A 67 -12.25 -3.06 10.62
N GLN A 68 -12.68 -4.00 9.79
CA GLN A 68 -12.52 -5.43 10.07
C GLN A 68 -12.36 -6.22 8.77
N PHE A 69 -11.12 -6.62 8.46
CA PHE A 69 -10.82 -7.46 7.30
C PHE A 69 -10.08 -8.73 7.73
N LYS A 70 -10.40 -9.86 7.10
CA LYS A 70 -9.76 -11.16 7.36
C LYS A 70 -9.62 -11.97 6.08
N GLY A 71 -8.53 -12.75 5.99
CA GLY A 71 -8.35 -13.74 4.94
C GLY A 71 -8.37 -13.12 3.55
N LYS A 72 -9.26 -13.61 2.66
CA LYS A 72 -9.40 -13.13 1.28
C LYS A 72 -10.06 -11.75 1.18
N GLN A 73 -10.65 -11.23 2.26
CA GLN A 73 -11.19 -9.87 2.28
C GLN A 73 -10.12 -8.81 2.54
N LEU A 74 -8.91 -9.22 2.94
CA LEU A 74 -7.80 -8.31 3.24
C LEU A 74 -6.83 -8.22 2.06
N GLY A 75 -6.84 -7.07 1.40
CA GLY A 75 -5.79 -6.62 0.51
C GLY A 75 -4.66 -5.93 1.27
N VAL A 76 -3.41 -6.20 0.89
CA VAL A 76 -2.23 -5.59 1.52
C VAL A 76 -1.24 -5.14 0.46
N HIS A 77 -0.97 -3.83 0.44
CA HIS A 77 0.11 -3.22 -0.31
C HIS A 77 1.22 -2.79 0.65
N VAL A 78 2.48 -3.13 0.33
CA VAL A 78 3.65 -2.74 1.13
C VAL A 78 4.49 -1.78 0.31
N GLY A 79 4.54 -0.52 0.75
CA GLY A 79 5.38 0.51 0.17
C GLY A 79 6.62 0.80 1.01
N LYS A 80 7.39 1.81 0.64
CA LYS A 80 8.59 2.22 1.37
C LYS A 80 8.20 2.89 2.70
N GLY A 81 8.21 2.12 3.78
CA GLY A 81 7.94 2.61 5.14
C GLY A 81 6.46 2.71 5.53
N TYR A 82 5.55 2.22 4.69
CA TYR A 82 4.11 2.16 4.98
C TYR A 82 3.49 0.86 4.48
N VAL A 83 2.34 0.52 5.07
CA VAL A 83 1.51 -0.62 4.65
C VAL A 83 0.11 -0.08 4.43
N THR A 84 -0.43 -0.26 3.24
CA THR A 84 -1.83 0.05 2.95
C THR A 84 -2.62 -1.24 3.04
N VAL A 85 -3.72 -1.22 3.79
CA VAL A 85 -4.69 -2.31 3.82
C VAL A 85 -6.02 -1.81 3.29
N PHE A 86 -6.73 -2.68 2.58
CA PHE A 86 -7.99 -2.33 1.93
C PHE A 86 -8.87 -3.57 1.81
N GLN A 87 -10.17 -3.36 1.59
CA GLN A 87 -11.08 -4.45 1.31
C GLN A 87 -10.82 -5.01 -0.09
N ALA A 88 -10.56 -6.32 -0.15
CA ALA A 88 -10.39 -7.05 -1.40
C ALA A 88 -11.61 -7.94 -1.66
N HIS A 89 -12.09 -7.96 -2.90
CA HIS A 89 -13.11 -8.90 -3.37
C HIS A 89 -12.73 -9.40 -4.76
N LYS A 90 -12.72 -10.73 -4.96
CA LYS A 90 -12.31 -11.37 -6.22
C LYS A 90 -10.97 -10.86 -6.78
N GLY A 91 -10.01 -10.57 -5.89
CA GLY A 91 -8.68 -10.10 -6.26
C GLY A 91 -8.60 -8.62 -6.65
N LYS A 92 -9.71 -7.87 -6.53
CA LYS A 92 -9.78 -6.44 -6.80
C LYS A 92 -9.97 -5.68 -5.50
N GLN A 93 -9.46 -4.45 -5.46
CA GLN A 93 -9.75 -3.50 -4.39
C GLN A 93 -11.19 -2.98 -4.55
N VAL A 94 -11.96 -2.99 -3.46
CA VAL A 94 -13.38 -2.56 -3.46
C VAL A 94 -13.74 -1.62 -2.32
N GLY A 95 -12.75 -1.19 -1.53
CA GLY A 95 -12.98 -0.29 -0.39
C GLY A 95 -11.83 0.67 -0.15
N GLU A 96 -12.00 1.48 0.89
CA GLU A 96 -11.05 2.51 1.29
C GLU A 96 -9.68 1.97 1.66
N ASN A 97 -8.69 2.86 1.53
CA ASN A 97 -7.31 2.60 1.89
C ASN A 97 -7.05 3.05 3.33
N PHE A 98 -6.62 2.11 4.15
CA PHE A 98 -6.10 2.37 5.48
C PHE A 98 -4.57 2.33 5.42
N ASN A 99 -3.96 3.50 5.52
CA ASN A 99 -2.51 3.65 5.45
C ASN A 99 -1.90 3.55 6.84
N LEU A 100 -1.18 2.47 7.08
CA LEU A 100 -0.47 2.20 8.32
C LEU A 100 0.99 2.67 8.18
N LYS A 101 1.43 3.55 9.09
CA LYS A 101 2.82 4.00 9.18
C LYS A 101 3.33 3.84 10.60
N ARG A 102 4.50 3.22 10.76
CA ARG A 102 5.18 3.18 12.06
C ARG A 102 5.67 4.58 12.41
N SER A 103 5.45 5.00 13.65
CA SER A 103 5.78 6.33 14.15
C SER A 103 6.07 6.26 15.65
N HIS A 104 6.18 7.42 16.28
CA HIS A 104 6.18 7.60 17.72
C HIS A 104 5.06 8.56 18.13
N TYR A 105 4.50 8.35 19.33
CA TYR A 105 3.53 9.25 19.96
C TYR A 105 3.93 9.41 21.43
N LYS A 106 4.36 10.61 21.84
CA LYS A 106 4.85 10.91 23.20
C LYS A 106 5.87 9.87 23.69
N HIS A 107 6.94 9.64 22.92
CA HIS A 107 8.01 8.66 23.20
C HIS A 107 7.61 7.17 23.14
N HIS A 108 6.33 6.84 22.94
CA HIS A 108 5.89 5.47 22.74
C HIS A 108 5.90 5.07 21.27
N LYS A 109 6.25 3.81 20.98
CA LYS A 109 6.08 3.23 19.64
C LYS A 109 4.61 3.32 19.24
N ALA A 110 4.37 3.87 18.07
CA ALA A 110 3.02 4.11 17.57
C ALA A 110 2.83 3.59 16.15
N LEU A 111 1.58 3.31 15.84
CA LEU A 111 1.09 3.10 14.51
C LEU A 111 0.14 4.26 14.17
N LYS A 112 0.59 5.10 13.24
CA LYS A 112 -0.26 6.11 12.62
C LYS A 112 -1.11 5.43 11.56
N ILE A 113 -2.42 5.56 11.67
CA ILE A 113 -3.36 5.14 10.65
C ILE A 113 -3.99 6.39 10.04
N THR A 114 -3.99 6.45 8.72
CA THR A 114 -4.69 7.47 7.95
C THR A 114 -5.68 6.81 7.00
N TYR A 115 -6.93 7.22 7.07
CA TYR A 115 -8.03 6.82 6.18
C TYR A 115 -8.90 8.05 5.93
N ASP A 116 -9.41 8.19 4.71
CA ASP A 116 -10.10 9.39 4.22
C ASP A 116 -9.34 10.68 4.58
N THR A 117 -9.93 11.50 5.45
CA THR A 117 -9.35 12.74 6.01
C THR A 117 -8.93 12.60 7.48
N GLN A 118 -9.09 11.41 8.06
CA GLN A 118 -8.80 11.15 9.47
C GLN A 118 -7.38 10.61 9.68
N THR A 119 -6.80 10.98 10.81
CA THR A 119 -5.53 10.45 11.28
C THR A 119 -5.65 10.06 12.73
N GLU A 120 -5.31 8.81 13.00
CA GLU A 120 -5.35 8.23 14.34
C GLU A 120 -3.97 7.68 14.71
N TYR A 121 -3.65 7.76 16.00
CA TYR A 121 -2.44 7.18 16.55
C TYR A 121 -2.81 6.05 17.50
N TYR A 122 -2.20 4.88 17.29
CA TYR A 122 -2.33 3.75 18.18
C TYR A 122 -0.97 3.45 18.80
N THR A 123 -0.87 3.41 20.12
CA THR A 123 0.39 3.06 20.80
C THR A 123 0.40 1.59 21.17
N LYS A 124 1.59 0.99 21.25
CA LYS A 124 1.75 -0.30 21.89
C LYS A 124 1.72 -0.17 23.41
#